data_AF-Q5IFK2-F1
#
_entry.id   AF-Q5IFK2-F1
#
_cell.length_a   1.000
_cell.length_b   1.000
_cell.length_c   1.000
_cell.angle_alpha   90.00
_cell.angle_beta   90.00
_cell.angle_gamma   90.00
#
_symmetry.space_group_name_H-M   'P 1'
#
loop_
_entity.id
_entity.type
_entity.pdbx_description
1 polymer ?
#
loop_
_entity_poly.entity_id
_entity_poly.type
_entity_poly.pdbx_seq_one_letter_code
_entity_poly.pdbx_strand_id
1 'polypeptide(L)'
;STRAHVFQIDPATKRNWIPAGEHALTVSYFYDATRNVYRIISIGGAKAIINSTVTPNMTFTKTSQKFGQWADSRANTVYGLGFASEQHLTQ
;
A
#
# COMPACT_ATOMS: atom_id res chain seq x y z
N SER A 1 -8.64 -9.84 -0.76
CA SER A 1 -8.17 -8.66 -1.52
C SER A 1 -9.17 -7.53 -1.38
N THR A 2 -8.75 -6.29 -1.57
CA THR A 2 -9.61 -5.09 -1.49
C THR A 2 -9.28 -4.12 -2.64
N ARG A 3 -10.10 -3.10 -2.87
CA ARG A 3 -9.84 -2.03 -3.85
C ARG A 3 -9.56 -0.71 -3.16
N ALA A 4 -8.49 -0.04 -3.58
CA ALA A 4 -8.11 1.28 -3.07
C ALA A 4 -7.37 2.09 -4.13
N HIS A 5 -7.44 3.42 -4.04
CA HIS A 5 -6.49 4.29 -4.72
C HIS A 5 -5.15 4.18 -4.01
N VAL A 6 -4.07 3.97 -4.77
CA VAL A 6 -2.73 3.79 -4.23
C VAL A 6 -1.97 5.10 -4.33
N PHE A 7 -1.27 5.47 -3.26
CA PHE A 7 -0.42 6.63 -3.18
C PHE A 7 0.97 6.25 -2.67
N GLN A 8 1.97 7.02 -3.06
CA GLN A 8 3.31 6.98 -2.47
C GLN A 8 3.72 8.37 -2.02
N ILE A 9 4.54 8.44 -0.97
CA ILE A 9 5.12 9.73 -0.60
C ILE A 9 6.14 10.15 -1.65
N ASP A 10 6.09 11.42 -2.02
CA ASP A 10 7.07 12.05 -2.89
C ASP A 10 8.48 11.85 -2.30
N PRO A 11 9.40 11.21 -3.05
CA PRO A 11 10.74 10.94 -2.54
C PRO A 11 11.57 12.20 -2.32
N ALA A 12 11.27 13.32 -3.00
CA ALA A 12 11.99 14.57 -2.86
C ALA A 12 11.50 15.36 -1.64
N THR A 13 10.18 15.53 -1.50
CA THR A 13 9.62 16.37 -0.43
C THR A 13 9.37 15.60 0.87
N LYS A 14 9.21 14.26 0.80
CA LYS A 14 8.85 13.38 1.93
C LYS A 14 7.62 13.88 2.71
N ARG A 15 6.73 14.61 2.06
CA ARG A 15 5.53 15.22 2.66
C ARG A 15 4.29 15.10 1.79
N ASN A 16 4.45 15.17 0.47
CA ASN A 16 3.33 15.14 -0.45
C ASN A 16 2.98 13.72 -0.88
N TRP A 17 1.69 13.42 -1.04
CA TRP A 17 1.21 12.18 -1.62
C TRP A 17 1.14 12.29 -3.14
N ILE A 18 1.72 11.32 -3.85
CA ILE A 18 1.64 11.18 -5.29
C ILE A 18 0.76 9.96 -5.61
N PRO A 19 -0.27 10.09 -6.46
CA PRO A 19 -1.07 8.95 -6.89
C PRO A 19 -0.21 7.99 -7.73
N ALA A 20 -0.28 6.70 -7.43
CA ALA A 20 0.48 5.65 -8.11
C ALA A 20 -0.33 4.93 -9.20
N GLY A 21 -1.58 5.37 -9.44
CA GLY A 21 -2.45 4.93 -10.52
C GLY A 21 -3.66 5.87 -10.68
N GLU A 22 -4.27 5.89 -11.87
CA GLU A 22 -5.40 6.78 -12.19
C GLU A 22 -6.73 6.36 -11.53
N HIS A 23 -6.87 5.08 -11.20
CA HIS A 23 -8.08 4.49 -10.65
C HIS A 23 -7.77 3.60 -9.45
N ALA A 24 -8.80 3.22 -8.70
CA ALA A 24 -8.67 2.23 -7.63
C ALA A 24 -8.17 0.88 -8.19
N LEU A 25 -7.08 0.39 -7.60
CA LEU A 25 -6.44 -0.87 -7.95
C LEU A 25 -6.80 -1.95 -6.93
N THR A 26 -6.68 -3.20 -7.35
CA THR A 26 -6.74 -4.33 -6.43
C THR A 26 -5.46 -4.37 -5.58
N VAL A 27 -5.63 -4.47 -4.27
CA VAL A 27 -4.57 -4.64 -3.28
C VAL A 27 -4.80 -5.96 -2.56
N SER A 28 -3.77 -6.80 -2.50
CA SER A 28 -3.86 -8.16 -1.95
C SER A 28 -2.69 -8.45 -1.03
N TYR A 29 -2.97 -9.18 0.06
CA TYR A 29 -1.93 -9.94 0.76
C TYR A 29 -1.67 -11.23 0.00
N PHE A 30 -0.41 -11.56 -0.19
CA PHE A 30 0.07 -12.75 -0.88
C PHE A 30 1.12 -13.43 -0.01
N TYR A 31 1.01 -14.75 0.18
CA TYR A 31 2.03 -15.55 0.84
C TYR A 31 3.00 -16.12 -0.20
N ASP A 32 4.26 -15.70 -0.13
CA ASP A 32 5.36 -16.16 -0.98
C ASP A 32 6.02 -17.36 -0.29
N ALA A 33 5.59 -18.58 -0.64
CA ALA A 33 6.06 -19.81 -0.02
C ALA A 33 7.56 -20.07 -0.22
N THR A 34 8.13 -19.66 -1.35
CA THR A 34 9.56 -19.80 -1.65
C THR A 34 10.42 -18.97 -0.70
N ARG A 35 9.92 -17.78 -0.33
CA ARG A 35 10.61 -16.86 0.58
C ARG A 35 10.12 -16.94 2.02
N ASN A 36 9.05 -17.70 2.28
CA ASN A 36 8.37 -17.81 3.56
C ASN A 36 8.00 -16.44 4.15
N VAL A 37 7.37 -15.57 3.34
CA VAL A 37 6.96 -14.21 3.76
C VAL A 37 5.60 -13.84 3.21
N TYR A 38 4.90 -12.94 3.91
CA TYR A 38 3.73 -12.26 3.37
C TYR A 38 4.14 -10.98 2.65
N ARG A 39 3.43 -10.64 1.58
CA ARG A 39 3.65 -9.45 0.76
C ARG A 39 2.34 -8.75 0.47
N ILE A 40 2.34 -7.42 0.49
CA ILE A 40 1.25 -6.60 -0.07
C ILE A 40 1.59 -6.38 -1.54
N ILE A 41 0.71 -6.82 -2.43
CA ILE A 41 0.88 -6.71 -3.88
C ILE A 41 -0.28 -5.91 -4.47
N SER A 42 0.06 -4.97 -5.36
CA SER A 42 -0.89 -4.31 -6.24
C SER A 42 -0.27 -4.11 -7.62
N ILE A 43 -1.01 -4.46 -8.66
CA ILE A 43 -0.57 -4.40 -10.06
C ILE A 43 -1.45 -3.38 -10.79
N GLY A 44 -0.80 -2.45 -11.50
CA GLY A 44 -1.43 -1.46 -12.37
C GLY A 44 -0.98 -1.70 -13.81
N GLY A 45 -1.92 -2.13 -14.67
CA GLY A 45 -1.58 -2.63 -16.01
C GLY A 45 -0.60 -3.81 -15.92
N ALA A 46 0.58 -3.68 -16.52
CA ALA A 46 1.65 -4.68 -16.46
C ALA A 46 2.72 -4.42 -15.39
N LYS A 47 2.58 -3.35 -14.57
CA LYS A 47 3.59 -2.93 -13.60
C LYS A 47 3.15 -3.20 -12.17
N ALA A 48 4.06 -3.70 -11.35
CA ALA A 48 3.85 -3.78 -9.91
C ALA A 48 3.93 -2.38 -9.29
N ILE A 49 2.83 -1.91 -8.71
CA ILE A 49 2.71 -0.61 -8.06
C ILE A 49 3.07 -0.73 -6.58
N ILE A 50 2.55 -1.78 -5.92
CA ILE A 50 2.95 -2.15 -4.56
C ILE A 50 3.61 -3.52 -4.63
N ASN A 51 4.78 -3.63 -4.00
CA ASN A 51 5.45 -4.89 -3.78
C ASN A 51 6.18 -4.89 -2.43
N SER A 52 5.39 -4.79 -1.35
CA SER A 52 5.90 -4.56 -0.01
C SER A 52 5.95 -5.87 0.77
N THR A 53 7.08 -6.21 1.38
CA THR A 53 7.18 -7.39 2.27
C THR A 53 6.69 -7.01 3.66
N VAL A 54 5.74 -7.77 4.21
CA VAL A 54 5.24 -7.54 5.56
C VAL A 54 6.33 -7.95 6.55
N THR A 55 6.71 -7.03 7.44
CA THR A 55 7.71 -7.29 8.50
C THR A 55 7.06 -7.18 9.88
N PRO A 56 7.63 -7.81 10.93
CA PRO A 56 7.06 -7.73 12.27
C PRO A 56 6.93 -6.32 12.83
N ASN A 57 7.82 -5.40 12.42
CA ASN A 57 7.83 -4.00 12.88
C ASN A 57 7.06 -3.06 11.93
N MET A 58 6.37 -3.60 10.93
CA MET A 58 5.56 -2.82 10.00
C MET A 58 4.26 -2.40 10.68
N THR A 59 4.02 -1.09 10.74
CA THR A 59 2.78 -0.54 11.30
C THR A 59 1.94 0.10 10.19
N PHE A 60 0.67 -0.31 10.12
CA PHE A 60 -0.33 0.36 9.30
C PHE A 60 -1.07 1.39 10.16
N THR A 61 -0.91 2.68 9.83
CA THR A 61 -1.50 3.79 10.57
C THR A 61 -2.66 4.38 9.78
N LYS A 62 -3.84 4.43 10.41
CA LYS A 62 -5.02 5.14 9.88
C LYS A 62 -4.84 6.64 10.14
N THR A 63 -4.92 7.46 9.10
CA THR A 63 -4.73 8.93 9.21
C THR A 63 -5.98 9.71 8.83
N SER A 64 -6.99 9.04 8.26
CA SER A 64 -8.35 9.56 8.15
C SER A 64 -9.37 8.42 8.15
N GLN A 65 -10.66 8.76 8.07
CA GLN A 65 -11.76 7.79 8.02
C GLN A 65 -11.63 6.77 6.88
N LYS A 66 -10.98 7.13 5.77
CA LYS A 66 -10.88 6.27 4.57
C LYS A 66 -9.44 6.12 4.07
N PHE A 67 -8.45 6.57 4.83
CA PHE A 67 -7.06 6.54 4.42
C PHE A 67 -6.16 5.97 5.51
N GLY A 68 -5.25 5.08 5.09
CA GLY A 68 -4.18 4.58 5.94
C GLY A 68 -2.89 4.40 5.16
N GLN A 69 -1.79 4.26 5.90
CA GLN A 69 -0.45 4.24 5.34
C GLN A 69 0.49 3.32 6.12
N TRP A 70 1.58 2.92 5.48
CA TRP A 70 2.71 2.26 6.14
C TRP A 70 4.02 2.67 5.48
N ALA A 71 5.11 2.64 6.26
CA ALA A 71 6.45 2.79 5.74
C ALA A 71 7.03 1.44 5.30
N ASP A 72 7.68 1.40 4.15
CA ASP A 72 8.49 0.27 3.69
C ASP A 72 9.94 0.74 3.56
N SER A 73 10.77 0.36 4.54
CA SER A 73 12.19 0.72 4.59
C SER A 73 13.02 0.05 3.49
N ARG A 74 12.61 -1.13 3.00
CA ARG A 74 13.32 -1.83 1.92
C ARG A 74 13.09 -1.15 0.58
N ALA A 75 11.85 -0.69 0.35
CA ALA A 75 11.50 0.08 -0.84
C ALA A 75 11.82 1.59 -0.71
N ASN A 76 12.29 2.03 0.46
CA ASN A 76 12.57 3.44 0.79
C ASN A 76 11.39 4.38 0.46
N THR A 77 10.18 3.94 0.78
CA THR A 77 8.93 4.66 0.44
C THR A 77 7.90 4.51 1.56
N VAL A 78 6.87 5.35 1.50
CA VAL A 78 5.67 5.22 2.33
C VAL A 78 4.51 5.02 1.37
N TYR A 79 3.78 3.93 1.54
CA TYR A 79 2.58 3.64 0.78
C TYR A 79 1.35 4.14 1.52
N GLY A 80 0.39 4.66 0.76
CA GLY A 80 -0.91 5.12 1.24
C GLY A 80 -2.03 4.48 0.44
N LEU A 81 -3.14 4.16 1.10
CA LEU A 81 -4.31 3.57 0.49
C LEU A 81 -5.54 4.40 0.83
N GLY A 82 -6.22 4.90 -0.20
CA GLY A 82 -7.53 5.55 -0.10
C GLY A 82 -8.65 4.59 -0.46
N PHE A 83 -9.45 4.20 0.53
CA PHE A 83 -10.54 3.23 0.40
C PHE A 83 -11.88 3.90 0.07
N ALA A 84 -12.81 3.11 -0.47
CA ALA A 84 -14.16 3.61 -0.80
C ALA A 84 -15.00 3.93 0.45
N SER A 85 -14.76 3.25 1.58
CA SER A 85 -15.50 3.40 2.83
C SER A 85 -14.59 3.15 4.03
N GLU A 86 -15.02 3.58 5.22
CA GLU A 86 -14.35 3.30 6.50
C GLU A 86 -14.28 1.79 6.78
N GLN A 87 -15.36 1.07 6.45
CA GLN A 87 -15.42 -0.38 6.62
C GLN A 87 -14.31 -1.11 5.83
N HIS A 88 -14.00 -0.66 4.62
CA HIS A 88 -12.91 -1.24 3.84
C HIS A 88 -11.52 -0.90 4.41
N LEU A 89 -11.37 0.18 5.17
CA LEU A 89 -10.13 0.52 5.88
C LEU A 89 -9.96 -0.30 7.17
N THR A 90 -11.05 -0.79 7.76
CA THR A 90 -11.05 -1.49 9.05
C THR A 90 -10.98 -3.02 8.93
N GLN A 91 -11.37 -3.58 7.79
CA GLN A 91 -11.19 -5.00 7.44
C GLN A 91 -9.73 -5.37 7.19
#